data_AF-A0A6V7JF94-F1
#
_entry.id   AF-A0A6V7JF94-F1
#
_cell.length_a   1.000
_cell.length_b   1.000
_cell.length_c   1.000
_cell.angle_alpha   90.00
_cell.angle_beta   90.00
_cell.angle_gamma   90.00
#
_symmetry.space_group_name_H-M   'P 1'
#
loop_
_entity.id
_entity.type
_entity.pdbx_description
1 polymer ?
#
loop_
_entity_poly.entity_id
_entity_poly.type
_entity_poly.pdbx_seq_one_letter_code
_entity_poly.pdbx_strand_id
1 'polypeptide(L)' 'ILGDWYEAYRYDERFEHDHKCVNIKYYLDEQGDLIEQANSTIAA' A
#
# COMPACT_ATOMS: atom_id res chain seq x y z
N ILE A 1 12.17 6.54 -4.14
CA ILE A 1 11.10 5.65 -3.65
C ILE A 1 9.69 6.13 -4.00
N LEU A 2 9.52 7.39 -4.46
CA LEU A 2 8.23 7.92 -4.91
C LEU A 2 7.65 7.11 -6.07
N GLY A 3 6.32 7.07 -6.17
CA GLY A 3 5.57 6.35 -7.21
C GLY A 3 4.63 5.29 -6.64
N ASP A 4 4.01 4.55 -7.56
CA ASP A 4 3.10 3.45 -7.25
C ASP A 4 3.86 2.13 -7.15
N TRP A 5 3.62 1.42 -6.05
CA TRP A 5 4.18 0.11 -5.76
C TRP A 5 3.05 -0.89 -5.59
N TYR A 6 3.24 -2.07 -6.15
CA TYR A 6 2.28 -3.16 -6.11
C TYR A 6 2.84 -4.27 -5.25
N GLU A 7 2.02 -4.79 -4.34
CA GLU A 7 2.38 -5.97 -3.57
C GLU A 7 2.56 -7.17 -4.51
N ALA A 8 3.77 -7.71 -4.55
CA ALA A 8 4.08 -8.91 -5.32
C ALA A 8 3.93 -10.19 -4.48
N TYR A 9 4.42 -10.15 -3.23
CA TYR A 9 4.36 -11.24 -2.27
C TYR A 9 4.34 -10.66 -0.85
N ARG A 10 3.68 -11.37 0.07
CA ARG A 10 3.51 -10.96 1.46
C ARG A 10 3.58 -12.19 2.38
N TYR A 11 4.04 -11.99 3.62
CA TYR A 11 3.85 -12.97 4.69
C TYR A 11 2.40 -12.99 5.17
N ASP A 12 1.87 -14.16 5.50
CA ASP A 12 0.49 -14.25 5.96
C ASP A 12 0.32 -13.59 7.34
N GLU A 13 -0.12 -12.33 7.33
CA GLU A 13 -0.31 -11.51 8.51
C GLU A 13 -1.80 -11.27 8.77
N ARG A 14 -2.22 -11.47 10.03
CA ARG A 14 -3.64 -11.45 10.43
C ARG A 14 -4.37 -10.14 10.13
N PHE A 15 -3.68 -9.02 10.00
CA PHE A 15 -4.29 -7.70 9.82
C PHE A 15 -4.64 -7.39 8.36
N GLU A 16 -4.13 -8.17 7.41
CA GLU A 16 -4.41 -7.97 5.99
C GLU A 16 -4.90 -9.23 5.28
N HIS A 17 -5.19 -10.29 6.01
CA HIS A 17 -5.53 -11.62 5.50
C HIS A 17 -6.64 -11.60 4.42
N ASP A 18 -7.57 -10.65 4.49
CA ASP A 18 -8.69 -10.49 3.55
C ASP A 18 -8.40 -9.55 2.37
N HIS A 19 -7.20 -8.95 2.30
CA HIS A 19 -6.78 -8.08 1.20
C HIS A 19 -6.11 -8.91 0.11
N LYS A 20 -6.62 -8.82 -1.12
CA LYS A 20 -6.10 -9.58 -2.27
C LYS A 20 -5.10 -8.82 -3.14
N CYS A 21 -5.17 -7.49 -3.14
CA CYS A 21 -4.28 -6.63 -3.93
C CYS A 21 -4.06 -5.32 -3.16
N VAL A 22 -2.90 -5.19 -2.51
CA VAL A 22 -2.47 -3.93 -1.88
C VAL A 22 -1.60 -3.16 -2.88
N ASN A 23 -1.93 -1.89 -3.10
CA ASN A 23 -1.04 -0.95 -3.78
C ASN A 23 -0.70 0.19 -2.81
N ILE A 24 0.55 0.64 -2.85
CA ILE A 24 1.03 1.75 -2.03
C ILE A 24 1.54 2.84 -2.95
N LYS A 25 1.09 4.07 -2.71
CA LYS A 25 1.61 5.25 -3.39
C LYS A 25 2.44 6.09 -2.43
N TYR A 26 3.70 6.32 -2.81
CA TYR A 26 4.59 7.23 -2.09
C TYR A 26 4.69 8.56 -2.85
N TYR A 27 4.41 9.66 -2.16
CA TYR A 27 4.55 11.02 -2.71
C TYR A 27 5.07 11.97 -1.64
N LEU A 28 5.60 13.12 -2.07
CA LEU A 28 5.92 14.22 -1.16
C LEU A 28 4.74 15.18 -1.11
N ASP A 29 4.36 15.63 0.09
CA ASP A 29 3.38 16.70 0.24
C ASP A 29 3.98 18.09 -0.03
N GLU A 30 3.20 19.14 0.22
CA GLU A 30 3.62 20.53 0.00
C GLU A 30 4.75 20.97 0.95
N GLN A 31 4.92 20.28 2.08
CA GLN A 31 5.96 20.52 3.07
C GLN A 31 7.23 19.70 2.76
N GLY A 32 7.15 18.78 1.79
CA GLY A 32 8.23 17.88 1.44
C GLY A 32 8.28 16.62 2.30
N ASP A 33 7.24 16.35 3.08
CA ASP A 33 7.13 15.16 3.90
C ASP A 33 6.70 13.96 3.05
N LEU A 34 7.27 12.79 3.36
CA LEU A 34 6.93 11.55 2.66
C LEU A 34 5.60 11.00 3.17
N ILE A 35 4.63 10.93 2.27
CA ILE A 35 3.32 10.34 2.53
C ILE A 35 3.23 8.95 1.93
N GLU A 36 2.72 8.02 2.72
CA GLU A 36 2.34 6.66 2.30
C GLU A 36 0.82 6.55 2.21
N GLN A 37 0.31 6.18 1.04
CA GLN A 37 -1.11 5.91 0.85
C GLN A 37 -1.31 4.48 0.34
N ALA A 38 -1.79 3.60 1.22
CA ALA A 38 -2.15 2.23 0.87
C ALA A 38 -3.62 2.15 0.44
N ASN A 39 -3.89 1.46 -0.67
CA ASN A 39 -5.23 1.01 -1.03
C ASN A 39 -5.24 -0.51 -1.13
N SER A 40 -6.32 -1.12 -0.67
CA SER A 40 -6.56 -2.55 -0.82
C SER A 40 -7.98 -2.80 -1.34
N THR A 41 -8.18 -3.95 -1.99
CA THR A 41 -9.52 -4.47 -2.24
C THR A 41 -9.80 -5.61 -1.27
N ILE A 42 -10.89 -5.50 -0.51
CA ILE A 42 -11.36 -6.57 0.38
C ILE A 42 -11.96 -7.68 -0.49
N ALA A 43 -11.58 -8.93 -0.22
CA ALA A 43 -12.22 -10.08 -0.85
C ALA A 43 -13.68 -10.18 -0.39
N ALA A 44 -14.62 -10.07 -1.33
CA ALA A 44 -16.03 -10.41 -1.12
C ALA A 44 -16.25 -11.91 -0.93
#